data_AF-A7RVM4-F1
#
_entry.id   AF-A7RVM4-F1
#
_cell.length_a   1.000
_cell.length_b   1.000
_cell.length_c   1.000
_cell.angle_alpha   90.00
_cell.angle_beta   90.00
_cell.angle_gamma   90.00
#
_symmetry.space_group_name_H-M   'P 1'
#
loop_
_entity.id
_entity.type
_entity.pdbx_description
1 polymer ?
#
loop_
_entity_poly.entity_id
_entity_poly.type
_entity_poly.pdbx_seq_one_letter_code
_entity_poly.pdbx_strand_id
1 'polypeptide(L)'
;CHRQTCRYPRCHRQTCRYPRCHRQTCRYPRCHRQTCRYPRCHRQTCRYPRCHRQTCRYPRCHRQTCRYPRCHRQTCRYPRCHRQTCRYPRCHCQTCRYPRCHRQTCRYPRCHRQTCRYPRCHRQTCRYPRCHRQTCRYPRCHRQTCR
;
A
#
# COMPACT_ATOMS: atom_id res chain seq x y z
N CYS A 1 -15.17 -5.63 10.38
CA CYS A 1 -15.95 -5.93 9.14
C CYS A 1 -15.27 -7.05 8.37
N HIS A 2 -15.87 -8.23 8.39
CA HIS A 2 -15.59 -9.35 7.51
C HIS A 2 -16.68 -9.38 6.44
N ARG A 3 -16.34 -9.43 5.15
CA ARG A 3 -17.32 -9.57 4.06
C ARG A 3 -16.73 -10.41 2.94
N GLN A 4 -17.51 -11.35 2.41
CA GLN A 4 -17.06 -12.26 1.35
C GLN A 4 -17.00 -11.52 0.00
N THR A 5 -18.10 -10.91 -0.45
CA THR A 5 -18.14 -10.17 -1.73
C THR A 5 -18.71 -8.76 -1.55
N CYS A 6 -18.11 -7.75 -2.18
CA CYS A 6 -18.62 -6.37 -2.16
C CYS A 6 -18.29 -5.60 -3.44
N ARG A 7 -19.26 -4.86 -4.02
CA ARG A 7 -19.02 -4.06 -5.23
C ARG A 7 -18.44 -2.66 -4.94
N TYR A 8 -19.07 -1.85 -4.08
CA TYR A 8 -18.67 -0.45 -3.81
C TYR A 8 -18.46 -0.07 -2.33
N PRO A 9 -17.75 -0.87 -1.53
CA PRO A 9 -17.73 -0.64 -0.10
C PRO A 9 -16.84 0.54 0.31
N ARG A 10 -17.43 1.54 1.00
CA ARG A 10 -16.76 2.74 1.53
C ARG A 10 -16.50 2.61 3.03
N CYS A 11 -15.45 3.28 3.52
CA CYS A 11 -15.14 3.37 4.95
C CYS A 11 -14.47 4.72 5.18
N HIS A 12 -15.11 5.58 5.97
CA HIS A 12 -14.58 6.86 6.41
C HIS A 12 -14.42 6.81 7.93
N ARG A 13 -13.26 7.21 8.46
CA ARG A 13 -13.05 7.35 9.91
C ARG A 13 -12.08 8.50 10.18
N GLN A 14 -12.42 9.42 11.08
CA GLN A 14 -11.56 10.54 11.44
C GLN A 14 -10.40 10.05 12.33
N THR A 15 -10.69 9.53 13.52
CA THR A 15 -9.70 8.97 14.46
C THR A 15 -9.98 7.51 14.76
N CYS A 16 -8.93 6.67 14.77
CA CYS A 16 -9.07 5.24 15.06
C CYS A 16 -7.78 4.58 15.56
N ARG A 17 -7.88 3.78 16.62
CA ARG A 17 -6.72 3.08 17.19
C ARG A 17 -6.41 1.75 16.49
N TYR A 18 -7.36 0.81 16.39
CA TYR A 18 -7.13 -0.56 15.86
C TYR A 18 -8.11 -1.04 14.76
N PRO A 19 -8.35 -0.27 13.69
CA PRO A 19 -9.34 -0.67 12.69
C PRO A 19 -8.85 -1.83 11.81
N ARG A 20 -9.56 -2.97 11.84
CA ARG A 20 -9.35 -4.16 11.01
C ARG A 20 -10.40 -4.28 9.90
N CYS A 21 -9.96 -4.55 8.67
CA CYS A 21 -10.85 -4.85 7.56
C CYS A 21 -10.37 -6.10 6.82
N HIS A 22 -11.25 -7.10 6.71
CA HIS A 22 -11.04 -8.30 5.92
C HIS A 22 -12.09 -8.37 4.83
N ARG A 23 -11.66 -8.53 3.57
CA ARG A 23 -12.59 -8.74 2.45
C ARG A 23 -12.01 -9.74 1.45
N GLN A 24 -12.78 -10.74 1.04
CA GLN A 24 -12.30 -11.74 0.07
C GLN A 24 -12.30 -11.12 -1.34
N THR A 25 -13.46 -10.73 -1.87
CA THR A 25 -13.57 -10.16 -3.23
C THR A 25 -14.18 -8.76 -3.22
N CYS A 26 -13.50 -7.78 -3.82
CA CYS A 26 -13.99 -6.40 -3.94
C CYS A 26 -13.68 -5.73 -5.28
N ARG A 27 -14.67 -5.08 -5.89
CA ARG A 27 -14.45 -4.36 -7.16
C ARG A 27 -13.91 -2.93 -6.95
N TYR A 28 -14.58 -2.08 -6.17
CA TYR A 28 -14.21 -0.66 -5.98
C TYR A 28 -14.16 -0.21 -4.50
N PRO A 29 -13.35 -0.86 -3.65
CA PRO A 29 -13.31 -0.49 -2.23
C PRO A 29 -12.56 0.83 -2.01
N ARG A 30 -13.20 1.79 -1.33
CA ARG A 30 -12.61 3.08 -0.93
C ARG A 30 -12.44 3.15 0.59
N CYS A 31 -11.28 3.61 1.05
CA CYS A 31 -11.04 3.85 2.48
C CYS A 31 -10.36 5.22 2.66
N HIS A 32 -10.96 6.06 3.48
CA HIS A 32 -10.42 7.35 3.90
C HIS A 32 -10.23 7.33 5.42
N ARG A 33 -9.03 7.67 5.89
CA ARG A 33 -8.74 7.78 7.33
C ARG A 33 -7.83 8.98 7.60
N GLN A 34 -8.22 9.86 8.52
CA GLN A 34 -7.40 11.03 8.86
C GLN A 34 -6.26 10.61 9.80
N THR A 35 -6.59 10.16 11.02
CA THR A 35 -5.59 9.76 12.03
C THR A 35 -5.77 8.31 12.47
N CYS A 36 -4.75 7.46 12.28
CA CYS A 36 -4.81 6.05 12.63
C CYS A 36 -3.51 5.48 13.21
N ARG A 37 -3.59 4.79 14.34
CA ARG A 37 -2.40 4.20 15.00
C ARG A 37 -2.02 2.84 14.42
N TYR A 38 -2.94 1.87 14.36
CA TYR A 38 -2.66 0.47 13.92
C TYR A 38 -3.67 -0.10 12.91
N PRO A 39 -3.86 0.53 11.74
CA PRO A 39 -4.82 0.04 10.77
C PRO A 39 -4.31 -1.23 10.05
N ARG A 40 -5.10 -2.31 10.08
CA ARG A 40 -4.85 -3.56 9.35
C ARG A 40 -5.88 -3.76 8.24
N CYS A 41 -5.41 -4.05 7.03
CA CYS A 41 -6.28 -4.37 5.90
C CYS A 41 -5.78 -5.64 5.21
N HIS A 42 -6.65 -6.65 5.12
CA HIS A 42 -6.42 -7.87 4.36
C HIS A 42 -7.44 -7.93 3.23
N ARG A 43 -6.98 -8.14 1.99
CA ARG A 43 -7.86 -8.36 0.84
C ARG A 43 -7.29 -9.45 -0.06
N GLN A 44 -8.10 -10.44 -0.43
CA GLN A 44 -7.68 -11.50 -1.34
C GLN A 44 -7.68 -10.98 -2.78
N THR A 45 -8.86 -10.66 -3.33
CA THR A 45 -9.02 -10.18 -4.71
C THR A 45 -9.61 -8.78 -4.76
N CYS A 46 -8.91 -7.84 -5.42
CA CYS A 46 -9.35 -6.46 -5.56
C CYS A 46 -9.07 -5.86 -6.95
N ARG A 47 -10.10 -5.30 -7.61
CA ARG A 47 -9.90 -4.68 -8.92
C ARG A 47 -9.38 -3.23 -8.84
N TYR A 48 -10.09 -2.34 -8.12
CA TYR A 48 -9.76 -0.90 -8.05
C TYR A 48 -9.72 -0.35 -6.60
N PRO A 49 -8.85 -0.87 -5.72
CA PRO A 49 -8.82 -0.40 -4.34
C PRO A 49 -8.15 0.98 -4.21
N ARG A 50 -8.87 1.94 -3.61
CA ARG A 50 -8.35 3.27 -3.26
C ARG A 50 -8.21 3.42 -1.75
N CYS A 51 -7.06 3.91 -1.29
CA CYS A 51 -6.82 4.20 0.11
C CYS A 51 -6.17 5.57 0.25
N HIS A 52 -6.79 6.45 1.02
CA HIS A 52 -6.25 7.75 1.41
C HIS A 52 -6.04 7.76 2.92
N ARG A 53 -4.85 8.17 3.36
CA ARG A 53 -4.50 8.28 4.77
C ARG A 53 -3.67 9.54 5.00
N GLN A 54 -4.09 10.41 5.93
CA GLN A 54 -3.32 11.61 6.26
C GLN A 54 -2.18 11.23 7.22
N THR A 55 -2.50 10.83 8.45
CA THR A 55 -1.51 10.48 9.47
C THR A 55 -1.66 9.01 9.92
N CYS A 56 -0.61 8.22 9.76
CA CYS A 56 -0.61 6.80 10.13
C CYS A 56 0.69 6.32 10.78
N ARG A 57 0.60 5.72 11.97
CA ARG A 57 1.79 5.25 12.68
C ARG A 57 2.26 3.86 12.23
N TYR A 58 1.39 2.84 12.28
CA TYR A 58 1.73 1.44 11.96
C TYR A 58 0.76 0.77 10.96
N PRO A 59 0.62 1.29 9.73
CA PRO A 59 -0.31 0.71 8.78
C PRO A 59 0.22 -0.61 8.19
N ARG A 60 -0.58 -1.68 8.30
CA ARG A 60 -0.33 -2.98 7.66
C ARG A 60 -1.35 -3.24 6.55
N CYS A 61 -0.86 -3.60 5.36
CA CYS A 61 -1.70 -3.96 4.22
C CYS A 61 -1.20 -5.26 3.60
N HIS A 62 -2.06 -6.27 3.54
CA HIS A 62 -1.84 -7.52 2.83
C HIS A 62 -2.83 -7.62 1.68
N ARG A 63 -2.33 -7.91 0.48
CA ARG A 63 -3.14 -8.06 -0.73
C ARG A 63 -2.60 -9.23 -1.55
N GLN A 64 -3.43 -10.22 -1.85
CA GLN A 64 -3.01 -11.34 -2.71
C GLN A 64 -3.03 -10.87 -4.18
N THR A 65 -4.21 -10.59 -4.73
CA THR A 65 -4.38 -10.18 -6.14
C THR A 65 -4.97 -8.78 -6.25
N CYS A 66 -4.26 -7.87 -6.94
CA CYS A 66 -4.71 -6.50 -7.15
C CYS A 66 -4.43 -5.95 -8.55
N ARG A 67 -5.47 -5.51 -9.27
CA ARG A 67 -5.29 -4.98 -10.64
C ARG A 67 -4.83 -3.52 -10.65
N TYR A 68 -5.58 -2.60 -10.03
CA TYR A 68 -5.29 -1.15 -10.05
C TYR A 68 -5.28 -0.51 -8.64
N PRO A 69 -4.35 -0.90 -7.75
CA PRO A 69 -4.33 -0.34 -6.41
C PRO A 69 -3.73 1.07 -6.39
N ARG A 70 -4.49 2.03 -5.84
CA ARG A 70 -4.03 3.40 -5.56
C ARG A 70 -3.93 3.62 -4.05
N CYS A 71 -2.79 4.13 -3.60
CA CYS A 71 -2.57 4.50 -2.20
C CYS A 71 -1.94 5.89 -2.13
N HIS A 72 -2.58 6.78 -1.37
CA HIS A 72 -2.07 8.10 -1.03
C HIS A 72 -1.86 8.18 0.48
N ARG A 73 -0.67 8.62 0.88
CA ARG A 73 -0.27 8.76 2.28
C ARG A 73 0.48 10.08 2.47
N GLN A 74 0.01 10.97 3.33
CA GLN A 74 0.76 12.19 3.65
C GLN A 74 1.90 11.82 4.60
N THR A 75 1.60 11.39 5.83
CA THR A 75 2.60 11.05 6.85
C THR A 75 2.46 9.60 7.32
N CYS A 76 3.53 8.82 7.20
CA CYS A 76 3.57 7.42 7.63
C CYS A 76 4.87 7.02 8.34
N ARG A 77 4.78 6.56 9.60
CA ARG A 77 5.99 6.20 10.36
C ARG A 77 6.52 4.81 10.02
N TYR A 78 5.71 3.76 10.18
CA TYR A 78 6.11 2.35 9.97
C TYR A 78 5.17 1.58 9.02
N PRO A 79 5.06 1.98 7.75
CA PRO A 79 4.18 1.28 6.84
C PRO A 79 4.75 -0.07 6.39
N ARG A 80 3.93 -1.13 6.52
CA ARG A 80 4.21 -2.46 5.97
C ARG A 80 3.21 -2.82 4.89
N CYS A 81 3.69 -3.12 3.70
CA CYS A 81 2.87 -3.56 2.57
C CYS A 81 3.41 -4.88 2.02
N HIS A 82 2.56 -5.90 2.02
CA HIS A 82 2.82 -7.17 1.36
C HIS A 82 1.84 -7.33 0.19
N ARG A 83 2.36 -7.62 -1.00
CA ARG A 83 1.55 -7.87 -2.19
C ARG A 83 2.10 -9.06 -2.97
N GLN A 84 1.27 -10.07 -3.23
CA GLN A 84 1.69 -11.20 -4.06
C GLN A 84 1.65 -10.78 -5.52
N THR A 85 0.49 -10.43 -6.07
CA THR A 85 0.32 -10.12 -7.50
C THR A 85 -0.29 -8.74 -7.70
N CYS A 86 0.38 -7.87 -8.45
CA CYS A 86 -0.10 -6.51 -8.76
C CYS A 86 0.16 -6.09 -10.21
N ARG A 87 -0.87 -5.61 -10.92
CA ARG A 87 -0.73 -5.25 -12.35
C ARG A 87 -0.45 -3.77 -12.65
N TYR A 88 -1.01 -2.83 -11.87
CA TYR A 88 -0.80 -1.39 -12.05
C TYR A 88 -0.81 -0.64 -10.71
N PRO A 89 0.13 -0.92 -9.79
CA PRO A 89 0.14 -0.27 -8.49
C PRO A 89 0.64 1.17 -8.59
N ARG A 90 -0.15 2.11 -8.08
CA ARG A 90 0.25 3.52 -7.88
C ARG A 90 0.34 3.83 -6.39
N CYS A 91 1.47 4.36 -5.95
CA CYS A 91 1.69 4.79 -4.58
C CYS A 91 2.28 6.18 -4.55
N HIS A 92 1.62 7.10 -3.85
CA HIS A 92 2.13 8.42 -3.54
C HIS A 92 2.31 8.54 -2.03
N CYS A 93 3.51 8.92 -1.60
CA CYS A 93 3.80 9.22 -0.21
C CYS A 93 4.55 10.55 -0.11
N GLN A 94 4.10 11.48 0.74
CA GLN A 94 4.87 12.69 1.02
C GLN A 94 6.02 12.34 1.98
N THR A 95 5.72 11.89 3.20
CA THR A 95 6.73 11.60 4.22
C THR A 95 6.62 10.17 4.76
N CYS A 96 7.70 9.40 4.70
CA CYS A 96 7.77 8.04 5.27
C CYS A 96 9.09 7.78 6.02
N ARG A 97 9.02 7.27 7.27
CA ARG A 97 10.24 7.09 8.10
C ARG A 97 10.85 5.69 8.11
N TYR A 98 10.04 4.62 8.01
CA TYR A 98 10.52 3.23 7.98
C TYR A 98 9.63 2.35 7.09
N PRO A 99 9.54 2.61 5.78
CA PRO A 99 8.68 1.83 4.90
C PRO A 99 9.28 0.46 4.60
N ARG A 100 8.49 -0.60 4.81
CA ARG A 100 8.78 -1.97 4.36
C ARG A 100 7.79 -2.40 3.29
N CYS A 101 8.30 -2.78 2.13
CA CYS A 101 7.50 -3.25 1.00
C CYS A 101 8.03 -4.60 0.51
N HIS A 102 7.18 -5.61 0.52
CA HIS A 102 7.44 -6.91 -0.11
C HIS A 102 6.46 -7.10 -1.28
N ARG A 103 6.99 -7.40 -2.45
CA ARG A 103 6.22 -7.64 -3.67
C ARG A 103 6.77 -8.87 -4.38
N GLN A 104 5.95 -9.88 -4.61
CA GLN A 104 6.36 -11.05 -5.39
C GLN A 104 6.34 -10.69 -6.87
N THR A 105 5.16 -10.36 -7.43
CA THR A 105 4.99 -10.05 -8.85
C THR A 105 4.34 -8.69 -9.06
N CYS A 106 5.00 -7.80 -9.81
CA CYS A 106 4.49 -6.48 -10.16
C CYS A 106 4.69 -6.10 -11.63
N ARG A 107 3.59 -5.91 -12.36
CA ARG A 107 3.60 -5.26 -13.69
C ARG A 107 3.39 -3.75 -13.51
N TYR A 108 4.09 -2.91 -14.25
CA TYR A 108 3.95 -1.45 -14.31
C TYR A 108 3.82 -0.69 -12.95
N PRO A 109 4.72 -0.89 -11.97
CA PRO A 109 4.61 -0.16 -10.72
C PRO A 109 5.02 1.32 -10.88
N ARG A 110 4.18 2.23 -10.38
CA ARG A 110 4.49 3.66 -10.25
C ARG A 110 4.55 4.06 -8.77
N CYS A 111 5.67 4.62 -8.35
CA CYS A 111 5.88 5.09 -6.98
C CYS A 111 6.44 6.51 -7.01
N HIS A 112 5.78 7.43 -6.30
CA HIS A 112 6.29 8.77 -6.03
C HIS A 112 6.47 8.94 -4.53
N ARG A 113 7.66 9.38 -4.11
CA ARG A 113 7.99 9.60 -2.70
C ARG A 113 8.77 10.91 -2.57
N GLN A 114 8.26 11.87 -1.79
CA GLN A 114 9.00 13.12 -1.56
C GLN A 114 10.14 12.87 -0.56
N THR A 115 9.81 12.42 0.65
CA THR A 115 10.79 12.21 1.73
C THR A 115 10.71 10.80 2.31
N CYS A 116 11.85 10.08 2.29
CA CYS A 116 11.96 8.74 2.86
C CYS A 116 13.22 8.52 3.70
N ARG A 117 13.05 8.14 4.96
CA ARG A 117 14.12 7.64 5.84
C ARG A 117 14.05 6.10 5.87
N TYR A 118 15.19 5.41 5.86
CA TYR A 118 15.34 3.95 6.02
C TYR A 118 14.36 3.04 5.23
N PRO A 119 14.21 3.17 3.90
CA PRO A 119 13.34 2.29 3.16
C PRO A 119 13.93 0.89 2.99
N ARG A 120 13.11 -0.15 3.24
CA ARG A 120 13.41 -1.55 2.87
C ARG A 120 12.42 -2.06 1.82
N CYS A 121 12.94 -2.49 0.68
CA CYS A 121 12.13 -3.04 -0.40
C CYS A 121 12.67 -4.40 -0.86
N HIS A 122 11.80 -5.41 -0.91
CA HIS A 122 12.08 -6.71 -1.52
C HIS A 122 11.13 -6.91 -2.70
N ARG A 123 11.68 -7.26 -3.87
CA ARG A 123 10.93 -7.50 -5.10
C ARG A 123 11.47 -8.74 -5.80
N GLN A 124 10.61 -9.74 -6.03
CA GLN A 124 11.02 -10.95 -6.74
C GLN A 124 11.01 -10.72 -8.26
N THR A 125 9.84 -10.43 -8.84
CA THR A 125 9.65 -10.13 -10.27
C THR A 125 9.00 -8.76 -10.47
N CYS A 126 9.59 -7.93 -11.33
CA CYS A 126 9.03 -6.63 -11.73
C CYS A 126 9.19 -6.38 -13.22
N ARG A 127 8.13 -5.87 -13.86
CA ARG A 127 8.14 -5.45 -15.27
C ARG A 127 7.80 -3.97 -15.42
N TYR A 128 8.65 -3.17 -16.05
CA TYR A 128 8.46 -1.73 -16.33
C TYR A 128 8.24 -0.83 -15.09
N PRO A 129 9.19 -0.74 -14.14
CA PRO A 129 9.06 0.12 -12.98
C PRO A 129 9.29 1.61 -13.30
N ARG A 130 8.43 2.50 -12.77
CA ARG A 130 8.71 3.94 -12.65
C ARG A 130 8.74 4.37 -11.19
N CYS A 131 9.86 4.94 -10.75
CA CYS A 131 10.03 5.41 -9.38
C CYS A 131 10.62 6.82 -9.40
N HIS A 132 9.93 7.78 -8.78
CA HIS A 132 10.44 9.11 -8.54
C HIS A 132 10.64 9.31 -7.04
N ARG A 133 11.82 9.79 -6.64
CA ARG A 133 12.17 10.09 -5.25
C ARG A 133 12.93 11.41 -5.20
N GLN A 134 12.47 12.35 -4.37
CA GLN A 134 13.18 13.61 -4.17
C GLN A 134 14.27 13.46 -3.11
N THR A 135 13.95 12.91 -1.93
CA THR A 135 14.93 12.70 -0.85
C THR A 135 14.82 11.29 -0.25
N CYS A 136 15.95 10.59 -0.15
CA CYS A 136 16.02 9.23 0.37
C CYS A 136 17.29 8.99 1.19
N ARG A 137 17.15 8.71 2.49
CA ARG A 137 18.27 8.39 3.38
C ARG A 137 18.28 6.91 3.77
N TYR A 138 19.44 6.24 3.65
CA TYR A 138 19.70 4.84 4.03
C TYR A 138 18.81 3.77 3.35
N PRO A 139 18.82 3.65 2.02
CA PRO A 139 18.02 2.64 1.32
C PRO A 139 18.61 1.22 1.41
N ARG A 140 17.74 0.22 1.60
CA ARG A 140 18.05 -1.20 1.33
C ARG A 140 17.06 -1.79 0.33
N CYS A 141 17.57 -2.29 -0.79
CA CYS A 141 16.76 -2.89 -1.85
C CYS A 141 17.33 -4.24 -2.25
N HIS A 142 16.47 -5.27 -2.28
CA HIS A 142 16.79 -6.59 -2.82
C HIS A 142 15.88 -6.88 -4.01
N ARG A 143 16.46 -7.33 -5.13
CA ARG A 143 15.77 -7.60 -6.40
C ARG A 143 16.31 -8.89 -7.00
N GLN A 144 15.43 -9.82 -7.33
CA GLN A 144 15.84 -11.10 -7.94
C GLN A 144 15.72 -11.07 -9.46
N THR A 145 14.65 -10.49 -10.03
CA THR A 145 14.49 -10.35 -11.49
C THR A 145 13.76 -9.05 -11.85
N CYS A 146 14.28 -8.30 -12.83
CA CYS A 146 13.64 -7.12 -13.42
C CYS A 146 13.80 -7.17 -14.94
N ARG A 147 12.69 -6.94 -15.66
CA ARG A 147 12.64 -6.67 -17.11
C ARG A 147 11.81 -5.39 -17.32
#